data_AF-D9CIE9-F1
#
_entry.id   AF-D9CIE9-F1
#
_cell.length_a   1.000
_cell.length_b   1.000
_cell.length_c   1.000
_cell.angle_alpha   90.00
_cell.angle_beta   90.00
_cell.angle_gamma   90.00
#
_symmetry.space_group_name_H-M   'P 1'
#
loop_
_entity.id
_entity.type
_entity.pdbx_description
1 polymer ?
#
loop_
_entity_poly.entity_id
_entity_poly.type
_entity_poly.pdbx_seq_one_letter_code
_entity_poly.pdbx_strand_id
1 'polypeptide(L)'
;PYWDWAQDPEGDEGVYPSVLTQQSIDVEGPNGRQTIKNPLFDFQFQSVSQFPDSRFGVWKNTVRYPNTAASFGRANATPPSQNDLVAKQLMNSWTSYRDRLYNSLTQYHEYQYFANKAWIQPNAAAGYDSIESIHDQIHGLVGNGGHMAMIDYSAFDPIFFLH
;
A
#
# COMPACT_ATOMS: atom_id res chain seq x y z
N PRO A 1 -2.30 13.76 -7.18
CA PRO A 1 -1.29 13.58 -6.10
C PRO A 1 -0.61 12.23 -6.28
N TYR A 2 0.60 12.05 -5.76
CA TYR A 2 1.28 10.75 -5.67
C TYR A 2 1.82 10.60 -4.25
N TRP A 3 2.05 9.36 -3.82
CA TRP A 3 2.63 9.04 -2.52
C TRP A 3 4.12 8.76 -2.70
N ASP A 4 4.94 9.74 -2.33
CA ASP A 4 6.40 9.61 -2.34
C ASP A 4 6.90 8.87 -1.09
N TRP A 5 6.93 7.54 -1.15
CA TRP A 5 7.44 6.70 -0.07
C TRP A 5 8.97 6.76 0.09
N ALA A 6 9.68 7.44 -0.81
CA ALA A 6 11.14 7.60 -0.78
C ALA A 6 11.60 9.01 -0.38
N GLN A 7 10.70 10.00 -0.38
CA GLN A 7 11.00 11.36 0.05
C GLN A 7 11.54 11.40 1.49
N ASP A 8 12.41 12.36 1.77
CA ASP A 8 12.84 12.65 3.14
C ASP A 8 11.60 12.97 4.00
N PRO A 9 11.38 12.26 5.12
CA PRO A 9 10.21 12.47 5.94
C PRO A 9 10.22 13.89 6.52
N GLU A 10 9.13 14.63 6.32
CA GLU A 10 8.97 15.97 6.88
C GLU A 10 8.44 15.88 8.32
N GLY A 11 9.27 16.27 9.29
CA GLY A 11 8.89 16.28 10.70
C GLY A 11 8.49 14.89 11.23
N ASP A 12 7.46 14.86 12.07
CA ASP A 12 7.00 13.64 12.75
C ASP A 12 6.02 12.79 11.89
N GLU A 13 5.60 13.28 10.72
CA GLU A 13 4.56 12.64 9.89
C GLU A 13 5.07 11.39 9.15
N GLY A 14 6.39 11.21 9.06
CA GLY A 14 7.01 10.08 8.37
C GLY A 14 6.74 10.08 6.87
N VAL A 15 6.90 8.92 6.22
CA VAL A 15 6.65 8.76 4.78
C VAL A 15 5.26 8.22 4.45
N TYR A 16 4.39 8.01 5.44
CA TYR A 16 3.03 7.51 5.21
C TYR A 16 2.01 8.64 5.43
N PRO A 17 1.35 9.16 4.38
CA PRO A 17 0.49 10.33 4.48
C PRO A 17 -0.57 10.20 5.58
N SER A 18 -0.69 11.19 6.47
CA SER A 18 -1.62 11.12 7.60
C SER A 18 -3.09 11.00 7.16
N VAL A 19 -3.44 11.55 5.98
CA VAL A 19 -4.77 11.38 5.41
C VAL A 19 -5.13 9.89 5.20
N LEU A 20 -4.16 9.00 5.04
CA LEU A 20 -4.41 7.56 4.89
C LEU A 20 -4.71 6.84 6.22
N THR A 21 -4.50 7.50 7.37
CA THR A 21 -4.82 6.97 8.70
C THR A 21 -6.16 7.50 9.24
N GLN A 22 -6.68 8.58 8.66
CA GLN A 22 -7.89 9.27 9.12
C GLN A 22 -9.15 8.57 8.61
N GLN A 23 -10.04 8.13 9.50
CA GLN A 23 -11.33 7.50 9.11
C GLN A 23 -12.33 8.50 8.49
N SER A 24 -12.19 9.77 8.83
CA SER A 24 -13.05 10.85 8.37
C SER A 24 -12.23 12.10 8.07
N ILE A 25 -12.71 12.90 7.13
CA ILE A 25 -12.11 14.18 6.76
C ILE A 25 -13.18 15.27 6.73
N ASP A 26 -12.76 16.50 6.94
CA ASP A 26 -13.61 17.67 6.74
C ASP A 26 -13.48 18.17 5.30
N VAL A 27 -14.61 18.44 4.67
CA VAL A 27 -14.67 19.00 3.32
C VAL A 27 -15.63 20.18 3.27
N GLU A 28 -15.32 21.14 2.42
CA GLU A 28 -16.26 22.23 2.12
C GLU A 28 -17.37 21.70 1.21
N GLY A 29 -18.61 21.87 1.65
CA GLY A 29 -19.80 21.40 0.96
C GLY A 29 -20.79 22.52 0.64
N PRO A 30 -21.84 22.21 -0.12
CA PRO A 30 -22.91 23.17 -0.42
C PRO A 30 -23.64 23.68 0.84
N ASN A 31 -23.56 22.95 1.96
CA ASN A 31 -24.14 23.33 3.25
C ASN A 31 -23.08 23.85 4.25
N GLY A 32 -21.90 24.26 3.77
CA GLY A 32 -20.74 24.61 4.58
C GLY A 32 -19.83 23.40 4.86
N ARG A 33 -18.90 23.59 5.80
CA ARG A 33 -17.95 22.56 6.22
C ARG A 33 -18.69 21.35 6.80
N GLN A 34 -18.41 20.17 6.26
CA GLN A 34 -19.02 18.91 6.65
C GLN A 34 -17.96 17.83 6.84
N THR A 35 -18.17 16.95 7.82
CA THR A 35 -17.32 15.78 8.04
C THR A 35 -17.88 14.59 7.27
N ILE A 36 -17.05 13.96 6.43
CA ILE A 36 -17.41 12.77 5.65
C ILE A 36 -16.48 11.61 5.97
N LYS A 37 -16.89 10.38 5.64
CA LYS A 37 -15.95 9.25 5.62
C LYS A 37 -14.85 9.55 4.62
N ASN A 38 -13.62 9.25 5.00
CA ASN A 38 -12.48 9.48 4.13
C ASN A 38 -12.40 8.40 3.04
N PRO A 39 -12.58 8.73 1.76
CA PRO A 39 -12.51 7.76 0.68
C PRO A 39 -11.09 7.22 0.43
N LEU A 40 -10.06 7.81 1.06
CA LEU A 40 -8.68 7.31 0.99
C LEU A 40 -8.34 6.30 2.11
N PHE A 41 -9.21 6.16 3.11
CA PHE A 41 -8.98 5.28 4.27
C PHE A 41 -9.19 3.80 3.91
N ASP A 42 -10.35 3.49 3.32
CA ASP A 42 -10.70 2.17 2.79
C ASP A 42 -11.71 2.30 1.64
N PHE A 43 -11.82 1.24 0.84
CA PHE A 43 -12.94 1.06 -0.09
C PHE A 43 -13.95 0.10 0.51
N GLN A 44 -15.23 0.47 0.51
CA GLN A 44 -16.32 -0.35 1.04
C GLN A 44 -17.03 -1.09 -0.09
N PHE A 45 -17.02 -2.41 -0.04
CA PHE A 45 -17.68 -3.26 -1.04
C PHE A 45 -19.19 -3.30 -0.81
N GLN A 46 -19.97 -3.18 -1.90
CA GLN A 46 -21.42 -3.43 -1.85
C GLN A 46 -21.71 -4.93 -1.66
N SER A 47 -20.92 -5.79 -2.31
CA SER A 47 -20.94 -7.23 -2.13
C SER A 47 -19.55 -7.81 -2.40
N VAL A 48 -19.22 -8.87 -1.68
CA VAL A 48 -17.99 -9.67 -1.86
C VAL A 48 -18.28 -11.11 -2.30
N SER A 49 -19.55 -11.42 -2.59
CA SER A 49 -19.99 -12.79 -2.91
C SER A 49 -19.38 -13.38 -4.17
N GLN A 50 -18.80 -12.54 -5.04
CA GLN A 50 -18.13 -12.95 -6.28
C GLN A 50 -16.63 -13.22 -6.08
N PHE A 51 -16.06 -12.87 -4.93
CA PHE A 51 -14.65 -13.08 -4.67
C PHE A 51 -14.40 -14.56 -4.32
N PRO A 52 -13.56 -15.27 -5.09
CA PRO A 52 -13.34 -16.70 -4.91
C PRO A 52 -12.44 -17.02 -3.70
N ASP A 53 -11.64 -16.06 -3.21
CA ASP A 53 -10.80 -16.24 -2.03
C ASP A 53 -11.65 -16.20 -0.75
N SER A 54 -11.44 -17.16 0.14
CA SER A 54 -12.25 -17.34 1.36
C SER A 54 -12.12 -16.19 2.37
N ARG A 55 -10.99 -15.45 2.36
CA ARG A 55 -10.80 -14.26 3.21
C ARG A 55 -11.43 -13.04 2.57
N PHE A 56 -11.14 -12.78 1.30
CA PHE A 56 -11.68 -11.60 0.61
C PHE A 56 -13.19 -11.72 0.33
N GLY A 57 -13.71 -12.95 0.18
CA GLY A 57 -15.13 -13.24 0.08
C GLY A 57 -15.95 -12.95 1.34
N VAL A 58 -15.33 -12.49 2.44
CA VAL A 58 -16.02 -12.06 3.66
C VAL A 58 -15.62 -10.67 4.16
N TRP A 59 -14.54 -10.08 3.65
CA TRP A 59 -14.08 -8.75 4.07
C TRP A 59 -14.83 -7.64 3.34
N LYS A 60 -15.64 -6.87 4.06
CA LYS A 60 -16.58 -5.88 3.50
C LYS A 60 -15.93 -4.58 3.09
N ASN A 61 -14.65 -4.39 3.39
CA ASN A 61 -13.86 -3.25 2.96
C ASN A 61 -12.40 -3.65 2.79
N THR A 62 -11.65 -2.81 2.08
CA THR A 62 -10.21 -3.00 1.94
C THR A 62 -9.53 -2.84 3.29
N VAL A 63 -8.46 -3.62 3.49
CA VAL A 63 -7.69 -3.65 4.74
C VAL A 63 -6.20 -3.68 4.44
N ARG A 64 -5.45 -2.92 5.24
CA ARG A 64 -3.98 -2.79 5.19
C ARG A 64 -3.40 -3.38 6.47
N TYR A 65 -2.54 -4.39 6.35
CA TYR A 65 -1.98 -5.15 7.47
C TYR A 65 -3.06 -5.57 8.48
N PRO A 66 -4.00 -6.44 8.10
CA PRO A 66 -5.16 -6.77 8.91
C PRO A 66 -4.80 -7.35 10.28
N ASN A 67 -5.40 -6.83 11.35
CA ASN A 67 -5.31 -7.43 12.69
C ASN A 67 -6.29 -8.61 12.81
N THR A 68 -5.90 -9.78 12.31
CA THR A 68 -6.75 -10.98 12.31
C THR A 68 -7.05 -11.49 13.72
N ALA A 69 -6.17 -11.24 14.69
CA ALA A 69 -6.41 -11.57 16.10
C ALA A 69 -7.60 -10.80 16.68
N ALA A 70 -7.80 -9.54 16.28
CA ALA A 70 -8.96 -8.74 16.69
C ALA A 70 -10.30 -9.24 16.13
N SER A 71 -10.26 -10.04 15.06
CA SER A 71 -11.42 -10.71 14.46
C SER A 71 -11.56 -12.19 14.86
N PHE A 72 -10.68 -12.71 15.72
CA PHE A 72 -10.70 -14.12 16.09
C PHE A 72 -12.04 -14.52 16.73
N GLY A 73 -12.63 -15.62 16.26
CA GLY A 73 -13.94 -16.10 16.71
C GLY A 73 -15.15 -15.30 16.21
N ARG A 74 -14.95 -14.24 15.40
CA ARG A 74 -16.03 -13.47 14.77
C ARG A 74 -16.19 -13.92 13.32
N ALA A 75 -17.15 -14.81 13.08
CA ALA A 75 -17.46 -15.28 11.74
C ALA A 75 -17.75 -14.09 10.79
N ASN A 76 -17.10 -14.09 9.63
CA ASN A 76 -17.29 -13.09 8.57
C ASN A 76 -17.01 -11.62 8.99
N ALA A 77 -16.20 -11.41 10.03
CA ALA A 77 -15.76 -10.08 10.41
C ALA A 77 -14.59 -9.60 9.54
N THR A 78 -14.63 -8.33 9.14
CA THR A 78 -13.48 -7.67 8.52
C THR A 78 -12.52 -7.23 9.63
N PRO A 79 -11.26 -7.71 9.66
CA PRO A 79 -10.27 -7.26 10.62
C PRO A 79 -9.96 -5.77 10.40
N PRO A 80 -9.69 -5.00 11.46
CA PRO A 80 -9.28 -3.61 11.28
C PRO A 80 -7.88 -3.53 10.65
N SER A 81 -7.67 -2.51 9.81
CA SER A 81 -6.35 -2.14 9.30
C SER A 81 -5.44 -1.70 10.45
N GLN A 82 -4.14 -1.98 10.33
CA GLN A 82 -3.12 -1.50 11.26
C GLN A 82 -2.27 -0.40 10.61
N ASN A 83 -2.91 0.72 10.24
CA ASN A 83 -2.26 1.82 9.53
C ASN A 83 -1.03 2.38 10.27
N ASP A 84 -1.06 2.46 11.60
CA ASP A 84 0.10 2.91 12.39
C ASP A 84 1.28 1.94 12.30
N LEU A 85 1.00 0.64 12.18
CA LEU A 85 2.03 -0.38 11.99
C LEU A 85 2.61 -0.31 10.58
N VAL A 86 1.76 -0.11 9.58
CA VAL A 86 2.20 0.14 8.19
C VAL A 86 3.13 1.34 8.12
N ALA A 87 2.74 2.48 8.72
CA ALA A 87 3.58 3.68 8.80
C ALA A 87 4.95 3.40 9.45
N LYS A 88 4.97 2.68 10.58
CA LYS A 88 6.22 2.29 11.26
C LYS A 88 7.11 1.41 10.40
N GLN A 89 6.54 0.45 9.67
CA GLN A 89 7.32 -0.46 8.82
C GLN A 89 7.90 0.23 7.58
N LEU A 90 7.12 1.12 6.97
CA LEU A 90 7.60 1.99 5.89
C LEU A 90 8.75 2.86 6.37
N MET A 91 8.62 3.51 7.53
CA MET A 91 9.71 4.28 8.14
C MET A 91 10.94 3.43 8.45
N ASN A 92 10.76 2.21 8.98
CA ASN A 92 11.88 1.31 9.26
C ASN A 92 12.62 0.85 8.00
N SER A 93 11.94 0.86 6.84
CA SER A 93 12.49 0.43 5.55
C SER A 93 12.93 1.59 4.66
N TRP A 94 12.64 2.83 5.09
CA TRP A 94 12.73 4.03 4.26
C TRP A 94 14.13 4.23 3.67
N THR A 95 15.19 4.18 4.47
CA THR A 95 16.56 4.36 3.97
C THR A 95 16.88 3.35 2.86
N SER A 96 16.49 2.09 3.05
CA SER A 96 16.70 1.05 2.04
C SER A 96 15.95 1.35 0.75
N TYR A 97 14.68 1.75 0.83
CA TYR A 97 13.87 2.04 -0.36
C TYR A 97 14.31 3.30 -1.08
N ARG A 98 14.67 4.35 -0.36
CA ARG A 98 15.25 5.57 -0.95
C ARG A 98 16.54 5.27 -1.69
N ASP A 99 17.47 4.53 -1.07
CA ASP A 99 18.76 4.20 -1.68
C ASP A 99 18.59 3.28 -2.89
N ARG A 100 17.70 2.29 -2.81
CA ARG A 100 17.36 1.40 -3.94
C ARG A 100 16.75 2.19 -5.10
N LEU A 101 15.78 3.06 -4.83
CA LEU A 101 15.17 3.92 -5.85
C LEU A 101 16.21 4.85 -6.49
N TYR A 102 17.05 5.50 -5.68
CA TYR A 102 18.14 6.35 -6.18
C TYR A 102 19.09 5.57 -7.09
N ASN A 103 19.48 4.35 -6.70
CA ASN A 103 20.34 3.50 -7.52
C ASN A 103 19.65 3.09 -8.82
N SER A 104 18.37 2.68 -8.78
CA SER A 104 17.61 2.34 -10.00
C SER A 104 17.50 3.53 -10.96
N LEU A 105 17.30 4.75 -10.44
CA LEU A 105 17.12 5.95 -11.27
C LEU A 105 18.45 6.51 -11.81
N THR A 106 19.58 6.23 -11.16
CA THR A 106 20.88 6.85 -11.51
C THR A 106 21.89 5.90 -12.12
N GLN A 107 21.82 4.60 -11.81
CA GLN A 107 22.83 3.62 -12.19
C GLN A 107 22.35 2.65 -13.29
N TYR A 108 21.04 2.45 -13.46
CA TYR A 108 20.51 1.47 -14.42
C TYR A 108 20.15 2.16 -15.74
N HIS A 109 20.80 1.76 -16.82
CA HIS A 109 20.67 2.40 -18.13
C HIS A 109 19.90 1.53 -19.13
N GLU A 110 19.84 0.23 -18.92
CA GLU A 110 19.08 -0.70 -19.73
C GLU A 110 17.67 -0.90 -19.18
N TYR A 111 16.67 -0.60 -20.00
CA TYR A 111 15.24 -0.69 -19.64
C TYR A 111 14.85 -2.06 -19.05
N GLN A 112 15.41 -3.13 -19.59
CA GLN A 112 15.12 -4.50 -19.14
C GLN A 112 15.50 -4.79 -17.68
N TYR A 113 16.54 -4.12 -17.17
CA TYR A 113 16.98 -4.25 -15.77
C TYR A 113 16.24 -3.26 -14.88
N PHE A 114 16.01 -2.04 -15.38
CA PHE A 114 15.28 -1.01 -14.64
C PHE A 114 13.81 -1.37 -14.39
N ALA A 115 13.11 -1.87 -15.41
CA ALA A 115 11.65 -1.84 -15.43
C ALA A 115 10.98 -3.01 -14.68
N ASN A 116 11.57 -4.20 -14.70
CA ASN A 116 10.89 -5.42 -14.25
C ASN A 116 11.83 -6.33 -13.45
N LYS A 117 11.26 -7.21 -12.62
CA LYS A 117 11.99 -8.14 -11.75
C LYS A 117 12.34 -9.48 -12.43
N ALA A 118 12.09 -9.62 -13.72
CA ALA A 118 12.34 -10.88 -14.41
C ALA A 118 13.85 -11.17 -14.46
N TRP A 119 14.22 -12.39 -14.11
CA TRP A 119 15.60 -12.84 -14.20
C TRP A 119 15.91 -13.30 -15.64
N ILE A 120 16.73 -12.54 -16.37
CA ILE A 120 17.11 -12.84 -17.77
C ILE A 120 18.63 -13.05 -17.85
N GLN A 121 19.04 -14.22 -18.35
CA GLN A 121 20.47 -14.52 -18.59
C GLN A 121 20.98 -13.93 -19.92
N PRO A 122 22.29 -13.60 -20.03
CA PRO A 122 23.32 -13.64 -19.00
C PRO A 122 23.24 -12.38 -18.13
N ASN A 123 22.95 -12.54 -16.85
CA ASN A 123 22.75 -11.39 -15.97
C ASN A 123 24.11 -10.74 -15.70
N ALA A 124 24.34 -9.56 -16.26
CA ALA A 124 25.43 -8.71 -15.84
C ALA A 124 25.13 -8.20 -14.42
N ALA A 125 26.17 -7.80 -13.68
CA ALA A 125 26.06 -7.14 -12.37
C ALA A 125 25.23 -5.81 -12.39
N ALA A 126 24.64 -5.46 -13.53
CA ALA A 126 23.85 -4.25 -13.76
C ALA A 126 22.35 -4.38 -13.42
N GLY A 127 21.86 -5.57 -13.04
CA GLY A 127 20.41 -5.83 -12.83
C GLY A 127 20.05 -6.51 -11.51
N TYR A 128 20.61 -6.07 -10.39
CA TYR A 128 20.32 -6.65 -9.07
C TYR A 128 18.99 -6.21 -8.44
N ASP A 129 18.36 -5.18 -8.98
CA ASP A 129 17.11 -4.60 -8.49
C ASP A 129 16.28 -4.08 -9.66
N SER A 130 15.06 -3.62 -9.41
CA SER A 130 14.20 -2.97 -10.40
C SER A 130 13.10 -2.15 -9.75
N ILE A 131 12.45 -1.26 -10.50
CA ILE A 131 11.29 -0.52 -10.00
C ILE A 131 10.16 -1.49 -9.62
N GLU A 132 9.91 -2.54 -10.41
CA GLU A 132 8.93 -3.57 -10.06
C GLU A 132 9.28 -4.28 -8.74
N SER A 133 10.58 -4.53 -8.48
CA SER A 133 11.00 -5.15 -7.22
C SER A 133 10.73 -4.25 -6.01
N ILE A 134 10.94 -2.94 -6.10
CA ILE A 134 10.64 -2.01 -5.00
C ILE A 134 9.13 -1.85 -4.82
N HIS A 135 8.38 -1.74 -5.93
CA HIS A 135 6.92 -1.73 -5.95
C HIS A 135 6.32 -2.92 -5.19
N ASP A 136 6.80 -4.14 -5.48
CA ASP A 136 6.34 -5.36 -4.80
C ASP A 136 6.55 -5.31 -3.28
N GLN A 137 7.66 -4.71 -2.84
CA GLN A 137 7.96 -4.57 -1.43
C GLN A 137 7.01 -3.59 -0.74
N ILE A 138 6.64 -2.48 -1.40
CA ILE A 138 5.64 -1.53 -0.89
C ILE A 138 4.27 -2.21 -0.81
N HIS A 139 3.83 -2.90 -1.86
CA HIS A 139 2.62 -3.70 -1.86
C HIS A 139 2.60 -4.72 -0.70
N GLY A 140 3.70 -5.42 -0.49
CA GLY A 140 3.88 -6.41 0.58
C GLY A 140 3.80 -5.80 1.98
N LEU A 141 4.48 -4.68 2.22
CA LEU A 141 4.47 -3.99 3.53
C LEU A 141 3.12 -3.38 3.87
N VAL A 142 2.49 -2.71 2.90
CA VAL A 142 1.19 -2.05 3.11
C VAL A 142 0.09 -3.11 3.29
N GLY A 143 0.10 -4.13 2.44
CA GLY A 143 -0.92 -5.16 2.46
C GLY A 143 -0.75 -6.15 3.60
N ASN A 144 0.41 -6.79 3.71
CA ASN A 144 0.74 -7.91 4.59
C ASN A 144 -0.45 -8.83 4.94
N GLY A 145 -0.95 -9.56 3.93
CA GLY A 145 -2.14 -10.40 4.04
C GLY A 145 -3.47 -9.67 3.87
N GLY A 146 -3.44 -8.34 3.73
CA GLY A 146 -4.51 -7.46 3.28
C GLY A 146 -4.55 -7.29 1.76
N HIS A 147 -5.34 -6.33 1.29
CA HIS A 147 -5.68 -6.19 -0.13
C HIS A 147 -4.47 -5.77 -0.99
N MET A 148 -3.69 -4.78 -0.54
CA MET A 148 -2.49 -4.32 -1.27
C MET A 148 -1.46 -5.43 -1.53
N ALA A 149 -1.41 -6.50 -0.74
CA ALA A 149 -0.45 -7.59 -0.95
C ALA A 149 -0.91 -8.63 -1.98
N MET A 150 -2.15 -8.54 -2.46
CA MET A 150 -2.76 -9.54 -3.33
C MET A 150 -3.09 -8.92 -4.68
N ILE A 151 -2.43 -9.40 -5.75
CA ILE A 151 -2.55 -8.83 -7.10
C ILE A 151 -4.00 -8.71 -7.57
N ASP A 152 -4.82 -9.73 -7.33
CA ASP A 152 -6.24 -9.75 -7.76
C ASP A 152 -7.13 -8.73 -7.05
N TYR A 153 -6.68 -8.18 -5.91
CA TYR A 153 -7.48 -7.33 -5.03
C TYR A 153 -6.83 -5.98 -4.71
N SER A 154 -5.56 -5.76 -5.06
CA SER A 154 -4.78 -4.60 -4.64
C SER A 154 -5.38 -3.28 -5.11
N ALA A 155 -5.86 -3.25 -6.37
CA ALA A 155 -6.45 -2.07 -6.99
C ALA A 155 -7.79 -1.61 -6.36
N PHE A 156 -8.39 -2.41 -5.48
CA PHE A 156 -9.55 -1.95 -4.72
C PHE A 156 -9.15 -0.97 -3.60
N ASP A 157 -7.93 -1.08 -3.05
CA ASP A 157 -7.50 -0.21 -1.97
C ASP A 157 -7.16 1.19 -2.52
N PRO A 158 -7.75 2.28 -2.00
CA PRO A 158 -7.50 3.62 -2.51
C PRO A 158 -6.02 4.04 -2.57
N ILE A 159 -5.16 3.49 -1.70
CA ILE A 159 -3.72 3.81 -1.72
C ILE A 159 -3.02 3.29 -2.98
N PHE A 160 -3.58 2.28 -3.66
CA PHE A 160 -3.05 1.72 -4.90
C PHE A 160 -2.80 2.80 -5.95
N PHE A 161 -3.70 3.77 -6.07
CA PHE A 161 -3.60 4.83 -7.08
C PHE A 161 -2.66 5.97 -6.69
N LEU A 162 -2.28 6.04 -5.41
CA LEU A 162 -1.27 7.00 -4.94
C LEU A 162 0.13 6.41 -5.07
N HIS A 163 0.25 5.10 -4.91
CA HIS A 163 1.48 4.35 -5.13
C HIS A 163 1.88 4.35 -6.61
#